data_AF-A0AAW0KQ28-F1
#
_entry.id   AF-A0AAW0KQ28-F1
#
_cell.length_a   1.000
_cell.length_b   1.000
_cell.length_c   1.000
_cell.angle_alpha   90.00
_cell.angle_beta   90.00
_cell.angle_gamma   90.00
#
_symmetry.space_group_name_H-M   'P 1'
#
loop_
_entity.id
_entity.type
_entity.pdbx_description
1 polymer ?
#
loop_
_entity_poly.entity_id
_entity_poly.type
_entity_poly.pdbx_seq_one_letter_code
_entity_poly.pdbx_strand_id
1 'polypeptide(L)'
;MVHPLYHEDGKYREALGKWEAALTLIPENAVLHEQKAQVLLEIGDSWNALKAATRAAELEPSWAEAWITLGRAQLNFGEPDSAIESFDKALAIKPDSEEAQDDRHTASHLIKRRKQLHSAGLSTSENRYAVSDKTKSS
;
A
#
# COMPACT_ATOMS: atom_id res chain seq x y z
N MET A 1 11.35 9.40 34.08
CA MET A 1 11.56 9.57 32.62
C MET A 1 10.36 8.94 31.92
N VAL A 2 9.31 9.73 31.68
CA VAL A 2 8.07 9.24 31.07
C VAL A 2 8.32 9.16 29.56
N HIS A 3 8.16 7.99 28.97
CA HIS A 3 8.49 7.73 27.57
C HIS A 3 7.55 8.52 26.63
N PRO A 4 8.06 9.22 25.59
CA PRO A 4 7.24 9.96 24.62
C PRO A 4 6.24 9.09 23.85
N LEU A 5 6.48 7.78 23.78
CA LEU A 5 5.71 6.80 23.00
C LEU A 5 4.23 6.70 23.41
N TYR A 6 3.89 6.90 24.69
CA TYR A 6 2.50 6.80 25.16
C TYR A 6 1.62 7.98 24.74
N HIS A 7 2.23 9.12 24.43
CA HIS A 7 1.49 10.34 24.10
C HIS A 7 0.99 10.36 22.65
N GLU A 8 1.67 9.64 21.76
CA GLU A 8 1.28 9.51 20.36
C GLU A 8 0.21 8.42 20.19
N ASP A 9 0.41 7.23 20.77
CA ASP A 9 -0.58 6.13 20.75
C ASP A 9 -1.94 6.53 21.34
N GLY A 10 -1.95 7.35 22.39
CA GLY A 10 -3.17 7.86 23.00
C GLY A 10 -3.96 8.80 22.07
N LYS A 11 -3.25 9.66 21.31
CA LYS A 11 -3.87 10.59 20.36
C LYS A 11 -4.41 9.88 19.13
N TYR A 12 -3.69 8.88 18.62
CA TYR A 12 -4.16 8.06 17.50
C TYR A 12 -5.43 7.28 17.85
N ARG A 13 -5.49 6.70 19.06
CA ARG A 13 -6.69 6.00 19.54
C ARG A 13 -7.88 6.93 19.76
N GLU A 14 -7.64 8.12 20.32
CA GLU A 14 -8.71 9.10 20.54
C GLU A 14 -9.21 9.71 19.23
N ALA A 15 -8.31 9.93 18.26
CA ALA A 15 -8.67 10.26 16.89
C ALA A 15 -9.53 9.13 16.30
N LEU A 16 -9.03 7.90 16.21
CA LEU A 16 -9.81 6.74 15.72
C LEU A 16 -11.22 6.66 16.33
N GLY A 17 -11.37 6.83 17.65
CA GLY A 17 -12.68 6.82 18.31
C GLY A 17 -13.63 7.95 17.86
N LYS A 18 -13.12 9.16 17.61
CA LYS A 18 -13.95 10.27 17.08
C LYS A 18 -14.37 10.03 15.63
N TRP A 19 -13.54 9.34 14.85
CA TRP A 19 -13.81 9.02 13.45
C TRP A 19 -14.81 7.89 13.32
N GLU A 20 -14.75 6.88 14.17
CA GLU A 20 -15.75 5.82 14.26
C GLU A 20 -17.14 6.37 14.64
N ALA A 21 -17.18 7.34 15.56
CA ALA A 21 -18.42 8.05 15.89
C ALA A 21 -18.96 8.87 14.70
N ALA A 22 -18.09 9.57 13.97
CA ALA A 22 -18.47 10.33 12.77
C ALA A 22 -18.98 9.43 11.63
N LEU A 23 -18.33 8.28 11.39
CA LEU A 23 -18.75 7.28 10.41
C LEU A 23 -20.06 6.59 10.78
N THR A 24 -20.42 6.55 12.07
CA THR A 24 -21.75 6.08 12.50
C THR A 24 -22.86 7.05 12.10
N LEU A 25 -22.53 8.35 11.98
CA LEU A 25 -23.48 9.40 11.60
C LEU A 25 -23.53 9.63 10.08
N ILE A 26 -22.39 9.48 9.39
CA ILE A 26 -22.28 9.70 7.93
C ILE A 26 -21.44 8.57 7.31
N PRO A 27 -22.01 7.36 7.16
CA PRO A 27 -21.27 6.19 6.70
C PRO A 27 -20.84 6.25 5.23
N GLU A 28 -21.41 7.17 4.45
CA GLU A 28 -21.17 7.33 3.01
C GLU A 28 -20.31 8.56 2.68
N ASN A 29 -19.55 9.08 3.65
CA ASN A 29 -18.62 10.17 3.39
C ASN A 29 -17.25 9.65 2.95
N ALA A 30 -16.93 9.84 1.66
CA ALA A 30 -15.65 9.41 1.08
C ALA A 30 -14.45 9.99 1.82
N VAL A 31 -14.49 11.27 2.19
CA VAL A 31 -13.40 11.98 2.88
C VAL A 31 -13.13 11.36 4.26
N LEU A 32 -14.18 10.97 5.00
CA LEU A 32 -14.00 10.34 6.30
C LEU A 32 -13.34 8.95 6.20
N HIS A 33 -13.70 8.17 5.17
CA HIS A 33 -13.08 6.86 4.94
C HIS A 33 -11.62 7.01 4.49
N GLU A 34 -11.31 8.00 3.67
CA GLU A 34 -9.95 8.27 3.19
C GLU A 34 -9.03 8.67 4.33
N GLN A 35 -9.44 9.63 5.15
CA GLN A 35 -8.65 10.09 6.28
C GLN A 35 -8.53 9.01 7.37
N LYS A 36 -9.56 8.17 7.57
CA LYS A 36 -9.44 6.94 8.38
C LYS A 36 -8.36 6.03 7.83
N ALA A 37 -8.30 5.84 6.51
CA ALA A 37 -7.26 5.04 5.89
C ALA A 37 -5.87 5.63 6.12
N GLN A 38 -5.68 6.95 5.97
CA GLN A 38 -4.40 7.61 6.27
C GLN A 38 -3.92 7.32 7.70
N VAL A 39 -4.79 7.48 8.70
CA VAL A 39 -4.45 7.19 10.10
C VAL A 39 -4.07 5.71 10.29
N LEU A 40 -4.79 4.80 9.63
CA LEU A 40 -4.50 3.37 9.71
C LEU A 40 -3.17 3.02 9.02
N LEU A 41 -2.78 3.73 7.95
CA LEU A 41 -1.48 3.59 7.32
C LEU A 41 -0.35 4.03 8.26
N GLU A 42 -0.52 5.14 8.97
CA GLU A 42 0.46 5.62 9.95
C GLU A 42 0.67 4.64 11.11
N ILE A 43 -0.41 4.00 11.55
CA ILE A 43 -0.37 2.99 12.64
C ILE A 43 0.13 1.62 12.13
N GLY A 44 0.18 1.42 10.81
CA GLY A 44 0.61 0.17 10.17
C GLY A 44 -0.47 -0.91 10.09
N ASP A 45 -1.73 -0.60 10.38
CA ASP A 45 -2.87 -1.51 10.20
C ASP A 45 -3.28 -1.58 8.72
N SER A 46 -2.46 -2.31 7.96
CA SER A 46 -2.53 -2.36 6.51
C SER A 46 -3.86 -2.91 5.99
N TRP A 47 -4.46 -3.87 6.71
CA TRP A 47 -5.73 -4.49 6.30
C TRP A 47 -6.92 -3.54 6.47
N ASN A 48 -7.02 -2.87 7.61
CA ASN A 48 -8.11 -1.92 7.82
C ASN A 48 -7.91 -0.64 6.99
N ALA A 49 -6.67 -0.22 6.76
CA ALA A 49 -6.35 0.87 5.84
C ALA A 49 -6.86 0.56 4.42
N LEU A 50 -6.58 -0.64 3.92
CA LEU A 50 -7.05 -1.09 2.61
C LEU A 50 -8.59 -1.03 2.50
N LYS A 51 -9.30 -1.54 3.51
CA LYS A 51 -10.78 -1.49 3.52
C LYS A 51 -11.32 -0.06 3.49
N ALA A 52 -10.76 0.82 4.31
CA ALA A 52 -11.20 2.21 4.40
C ALA A 52 -10.91 2.96 3.09
N ALA A 53 -9.70 2.79 2.52
CA ALA A 53 -9.33 3.43 1.26
C ALA A 53 -10.17 2.93 0.07
N THR A 54 -10.44 1.62 0.00
CA THR A 54 -11.34 1.06 -1.01
C THR A 54 -12.72 1.69 -0.92
N ARG A 55 -13.26 1.83 0.31
CA ARG A 55 -14.57 2.45 0.50
C ARG A 55 -14.58 3.91 0.07
N ALA A 56 -13.52 4.68 0.34
CA ALA A 56 -13.41 6.05 -0.13
C ALA A 56 -13.44 6.15 -1.66
N ALA A 57 -12.68 5.30 -2.35
CA ALA A 57 -12.62 5.28 -3.82
C ALA A 57 -13.94 4.78 -4.47
N GLU A 58 -14.67 3.89 -3.81
CA GLU A 58 -16.02 3.46 -4.24
C GLU A 58 -17.06 4.57 -4.09
N LEU A 59 -16.99 5.33 -2.99
CA LEU A 59 -17.93 6.39 -2.67
C LEU A 59 -17.73 7.60 -3.59
N GLU A 60 -16.49 7.95 -3.92
CA GLU A 60 -16.18 9.01 -4.85
C GLU A 60 -15.12 8.58 -5.89
N PRO A 61 -15.55 7.93 -6.99
CA PRO A 61 -14.64 7.44 -8.01
C PRO A 61 -13.90 8.53 -8.79
N SER A 62 -14.39 9.78 -8.76
CA SER A 62 -13.77 10.91 -9.45
C SER A 62 -12.79 11.70 -8.59
N TRP A 63 -12.50 11.21 -7.38
CA TRP A 63 -11.59 11.87 -6.45
C TRP A 63 -10.19 11.23 -6.47
N ALA A 64 -9.21 11.97 -6.98
CA ALA A 64 -7.85 11.48 -7.16
C ALA A 64 -7.19 11.06 -5.85
N GLU A 65 -7.38 11.82 -4.77
CA GLU A 65 -6.74 11.55 -3.48
C GLU A 65 -7.22 10.23 -2.86
N ALA A 66 -8.48 9.82 -3.05
CA ALA A 66 -8.94 8.49 -2.61
C ALA A 66 -8.21 7.35 -3.33
N TRP A 67 -7.95 7.50 -4.63
CA TRP A 67 -7.18 6.52 -5.40
C TRP A 67 -5.70 6.49 -5.01
N ILE A 68 -5.10 7.63 -4.67
CA ILE A 68 -3.73 7.71 -4.13
C ILE A 68 -3.65 6.94 -2.81
N THR A 69 -4.56 7.21 -1.88
CA THR A 69 -4.60 6.56 -0.57
C THR A 69 -4.87 5.05 -0.70
N LEU A 70 -5.71 4.63 -1.65
CA LEU A 70 -5.89 3.21 -1.96
C LEU A 70 -4.61 2.56 -2.49
N GLY A 71 -3.89 3.21 -3.40
CA GLY A 71 -2.62 2.71 -3.91
C GLY A 71 -1.57 2.53 -2.80
N ARG A 72 -1.48 3.48 -1.87
CA ARG A 72 -0.61 3.38 -0.69
C ARG A 72 -1.00 2.24 0.24
N ALA A 73 -2.29 2.05 0.48
CA ALA A 73 -2.78 0.94 1.28
C ALA A 73 -2.48 -0.42 0.64
N GLN A 74 -2.62 -0.53 -0.68
CA GLN A 74 -2.25 -1.73 -1.44
C GLN A 74 -0.74 -2.00 -1.38
N LEU A 75 0.11 -0.96 -1.46
CA LEU A 75 1.56 -1.11 -1.27
C LEU A 75 1.90 -1.66 0.11
N ASN A 76 1.34 -1.08 1.18
CA ASN A 76 1.56 -1.56 2.54
C ASN A 76 1.02 -2.98 2.77
N PHE A 77 -0.08 -3.34 2.08
CA PHE A 77 -0.63 -4.69 2.11
C PHE A 77 0.18 -5.71 1.28
N GLY A 78 1.11 -5.26 0.44
CA GLY A 78 1.98 -6.13 -0.37
C GLY A 78 1.45 -6.42 -1.79
N GLU A 79 0.54 -5.59 -2.29
CA GLU A 79 -0.07 -5.70 -3.63
C GLU A 79 0.37 -4.55 -4.56
N PRO A 80 1.64 -4.52 -5.00
CA PRO A 80 2.15 -3.41 -5.81
C PRO A 80 1.55 -3.37 -7.23
N ASP A 81 1.10 -4.51 -7.76
CA ASP A 81 0.43 -4.57 -9.06
C ASP A 81 -0.91 -3.81 -9.00
N SER A 82 -1.75 -4.09 -7.98
CA SER A 82 -3.00 -3.36 -7.71
C SER A 82 -2.76 -1.88 -7.42
N ALA A 83 -1.68 -1.55 -6.69
CA ALA A 83 -1.32 -0.17 -6.37
C ALA A 83 -1.08 0.68 -7.62
N ILE A 84 -0.40 0.13 -8.64
CA ILE A 84 -0.17 0.83 -9.90
C ILE A 84 -1.50 1.17 -10.58
N GLU A 85 -2.46 0.24 -10.61
CA GLU A 85 -3.78 0.50 -11.19
C GLU A 85 -4.51 1.64 -10.48
N SER A 86 -4.41 1.70 -9.15
CA SER A 86 -4.99 2.79 -8.35
C SER A 86 -4.30 4.12 -8.65
N PHE A 87 -2.97 4.17 -8.72
CA PHE A 87 -2.25 5.39 -9.09
C PHE A 87 -2.52 5.82 -10.53
N ASP A 88 -2.66 4.87 -11.46
CA ASP A 88 -3.05 5.15 -12.85
C ASP A 88 -4.44 5.81 -12.92
N LYS A 89 -5.40 5.36 -12.10
CA LYS A 89 -6.71 6.02 -11.98
C LYS A 89 -6.58 7.42 -11.38
N ALA A 90 -5.79 7.60 -10.33
CA ALA A 90 -5.53 8.92 -9.75
C ALA A 90 -4.96 9.89 -10.80
N LEU A 91 -4.00 9.43 -11.61
CA LEU A 91 -3.37 10.22 -12.68
C LEU A 91 -4.32 10.46 -13.87
N ALA A 92 -5.26 9.56 -14.14
CA ALA A 92 -6.30 9.80 -15.14
C ALA A 92 -7.25 10.94 -14.72
N ILE A 93 -7.49 11.10 -13.41
CA ILE A 93 -8.31 12.18 -12.83
C ILE A 93 -7.51 13.48 -12.70
N LYS A 94 -6.28 13.38 -12.18
CA LYS A 94 -5.38 14.50 -11.90
C LYS A 94 -3.98 14.21 -12.48
N PRO A 95 -3.76 14.51 -13.77
CA PRO A 95 -2.52 14.15 -14.47
C PRO A 95 -1.25 14.83 -13.94
N ASP A 96 -1.40 15.98 -13.29
CA ASP A 96 -0.34 16.80 -12.71
C ASP A 96 -0.02 16.46 -11.24
N SER A 97 -0.60 15.37 -10.71
CA SER A 97 -0.31 14.91 -9.35
C SER A 97 1.10 14.31 -9.26
N GLU A 98 2.07 15.10 -8.82
CA GLU A 98 3.46 14.65 -8.57
C GLU A 98 3.49 13.47 -7.57
N GLU A 99 2.67 13.55 -6.52
CA GLU A 99 2.54 12.50 -5.50
C GLU A 99 2.16 11.14 -6.11
N ALA A 100 1.15 11.12 -6.99
CA ALA A 100 0.72 9.89 -7.64
C ALA A 100 1.78 9.35 -8.63
N GLN A 101 2.54 10.23 -9.28
CA GLN A 101 3.63 9.82 -10.18
C GLN A 101 4.77 9.14 -9.39
N ASP A 102 5.17 9.74 -8.28
CA ASP A 102 6.24 9.24 -7.41
C ASP A 102 5.87 7.90 -6.76
N ASP A 103 4.65 7.78 -6.25
CA ASP A 103 4.18 6.55 -5.63
C ASP A 103 4.04 5.41 -6.66
N ARG A 104 3.55 5.72 -7.87
CA ARG A 104 3.50 4.77 -8.98
C ARG A 104 4.88 4.31 -9.43
N HIS A 105 5.84 5.23 -9.49
CA HIS A 105 7.22 4.91 -9.81
C HIS A 105 7.81 3.94 -8.77
N THR A 106 7.57 4.23 -7.49
CA THR A 106 7.95 3.37 -6.36
C THR A 106 7.34 1.97 -6.49
N ALA A 107 6.04 1.87 -6.75
CA ALA A 107 5.34 0.59 -6.97
C ALA A 107 5.95 -0.21 -8.14
N SER A 108 6.26 0.46 -9.25
CA SER A 108 6.88 -0.15 -10.43
C SER A 108 8.27 -0.71 -10.13
N HIS A 109 9.06 0.03 -9.35
CA HIS A 109 10.38 -0.41 -8.90
C HIS A 109 10.31 -1.65 -8.01
N LEU A 110 9.32 -1.73 -7.11
CA LEU A 110 9.10 -2.90 -6.26
C LEU A 110 8.80 -4.16 -7.09
N ILE A 111 7.93 -4.06 -8.09
CA ILE A 111 7.60 -5.19 -8.99
C ILE A 111 8.84 -5.63 -9.77
N LYS A 112 9.59 -4.69 -10.34
CA LYS A 112 10.81 -4.98 -11.10
C LYS A 112 11.83 -5.72 -10.23
N ARG A 113 12.05 -5.25 -9.00
CA ARG A 113 12.96 -5.89 -8.04
C ARG A 113 12.48 -7.29 -7.65
N ARG A 114 11.18 -7.48 -7.39
CA ARG A 114 10.59 -8.79 -7.08
C ARG A 114 10.84 -9.80 -8.21
N LYS A 115 10.64 -9.38 -9.47
CA LYS A 115 10.88 -10.21 -10.66
C LYS A 115 12.37 -10.59 -10.80
N GLN A 116 13.27 -9.63 -10.59
CA GLN A 116 14.72 -9.87 -10.64
C GLN A 116 15.18 -10.87 -9.57
N LEU A 117 14.72 -10.71 -8.33
CA LEU A 117 15.04 -11.64 -7.24
C LEU A 117 14.56 -13.06 -7.54
N HIS A 118 13.35 -13.21 -8.10
CA HIS A 118 12.84 -14.52 -8.52
C HIS A 118 13.73 -15.16 -9.60
N SER A 119 14.13 -14.38 -10.62
CA SER A 119 14.99 -14.88 -11.69
C SER A 119 16.39 -15.27 -11.20
N ALA A 120 16.99 -14.49 -10.29
CA ALA A 120 18.30 -14.78 -9.72
C ALA A 120 18.27 -16.03 -8.80
N GLY A 121 17.18 -16.22 -8.07
CA GLY A 121 16.97 -17.42 -7.25
C GLY A 121 16.90 -18.69 -8.08
N LEU A 122 16.15 -18.67 -9.20
CA LEU A 122 16.05 -19.79 -10.14
C LEU A 122 17.40 -20.11 -10.80
N SER A 123 18.10 -19.08 -11.30
CA SER A 123 19.43 -19.24 -11.91
C SER A 123 20.47 -19.84 -10.94
N THR A 124 20.42 -19.47 -9.66
CA THR A 124 21.33 -20.00 -8.63
C THR A 124 20.99 -21.45 -8.25
N SER A 125 19.72 -21.86 -8.32
CA SER A 125 19.36 -23.28 -8.14
C SER A 125 19.81 -24.15 -9.31
N GLU A 126 19.57 -23.74 -10.56
CA GLU A 126 19.95 -24.52 -11.75
C GLU A 126 21.45 -24.77 -11.83
N ASN A 127 22.28 -23.75 -11.52
CA ASN A 127 23.73 -23.89 -11.51
C ASN A 127 24.25 -24.86 -10.44
N ARG A 128 23.53 -25.06 -9.32
CA ARG A 128 23.92 -26.02 -8.28
C ARG A 128 23.62 -27.48 -8.66
N TYR A 129 22.64 -27.72 -9.52
CA TYR A 129 22.31 -29.08 -10.00
C TYR A 129 23.20 -29.51 -11.18
N ALA A 130 23.65 -28.58 -12.03
CA ALA A 130 24.49 -28.90 -13.19
C ALA A 130 25.94 -29.33 -12.84
N VAL A 131 26.44 -28.98 -11.66
CA VAL A 131 27.82 -29.31 -11.23
C VAL A 131 27.95 -30.76 -10.73
N SER A 132 26.85 -31.38 -10.29
CA SER A 132 26.87 -32.71 -9.68
C SER A 132 26.97 -33.89 -10.66
N ASP A 133 26.78 -33.64 -11.97
CA ASP A 133 26.67 -34.71 -12.99
C ASP A 133 27.95 -34.91 -13.84
N LYS A 134 29.05 -34.18 -13.53
CA LYS A 134 30.32 -34.27 -14.29
C LYS A 134 31.45 -35.04 -13.62
N THR A 135 31.22 -35.76 -12.51
CA THR A 135 32.29 -36.45 -11.77
C THR A 135 32.19 -37.99 -11.76
N LYS A 136 31.67 -38.61 -12.81
CA LYS A 136 31.80 -40.06 -13.05
C LYS A 136 32.15 -40.38 -14.50
N SER A 137 33.39 -40.12 -14.89
CA SER A 137 34.04 -40.91 -15.95
C SER A 137 35.54 -40.64 -15.93
N SER A 138 36.30 -41.55 -15.32
CA SER A 138 37.67 -41.96 -15.65
C SER A 138 38.09 -43.06 -14.68
#